data_AF-A0A6G5A1U8-F1
#
_entry.id   AF-A0A6G5A1U8-F1
#
_cell.length_a   1.000
_cell.length_b   1.000
_cell.length_c   1.000
_cell.angle_alpha   90.00
_cell.angle_beta   90.00
_cell.angle_gamma   90.00
#
_symmetry.space_group_name_H-M   'P 1'
#
loop_
_entity.id
_entity.type
_entity.pdbx_description
1 polymer ?
#
loop_
_entity_poly.entity_id
_entity_poly.type
_entity_poly.pdbx_seq_one_letter_code
_entity_poly.pdbx_strand_id
1 'polypeptide(L)'
;MMTSWTCLAFLAAIALVSGDKPPFPCTRVTGTSFRNTSRPPFGLFCEEVNNVTHPNRTWIGFNLKRLPCTLCCAGKDWTGSIYYNVSKLSARSCSNLKRKH
;
A
#
# COMPACT_ATOMS: atom_id res chain seq x y z
N MET A 1 52.57 -13.28 -7.06
CA MET A 1 51.96 -12.51 -5.95
C MET A 1 50.71 -11.82 -6.48
N MET A 2 49.57 -12.11 -5.85
CA MET A 2 48.25 -11.44 -5.88
C MET A 2 47.53 -11.23 -7.22
N THR A 3 46.67 -12.20 -7.54
CA THR A 3 45.36 -11.98 -8.19
C THR A 3 44.52 -11.03 -7.32
N SER A 4 44.04 -9.91 -7.86
CA SER A 4 42.94 -9.16 -7.25
C SER A 4 41.79 -9.03 -8.22
N TRP A 5 40.79 -9.85 -7.93
CA TRP A 5 39.49 -9.98 -8.55
C TRP A 5 38.53 -9.16 -7.70
N THR A 6 37.96 -8.10 -8.25
CA THR A 6 36.82 -7.39 -7.66
C THR A 6 35.79 -7.15 -8.77
N CYS A 7 35.11 -8.20 -9.19
CA CYS A 7 33.74 -8.53 -8.76
C CYS A 7 32.80 -7.33 -8.78
N LEU A 8 32.02 -7.29 -9.87
CA LEU A 8 30.76 -6.58 -10.04
C LEU A 8 29.94 -6.53 -8.75
N ALA A 9 29.73 -5.34 -8.20
CA ALA A 9 28.60 -5.08 -7.33
C ALA A 9 27.49 -4.46 -8.18
N PHE A 10 26.69 -5.32 -8.83
CA PHE A 10 25.36 -4.96 -9.27
C PHE A 10 24.63 -4.37 -8.07
N LEU A 11 24.26 -3.09 -8.14
CA LEU A 11 23.21 -2.51 -7.30
C LEU A 11 21.91 -3.24 -7.67
N ALA A 12 21.72 -4.43 -7.12
CA ALA A 12 20.44 -5.10 -7.09
C ALA A 12 19.54 -4.16 -6.29
N ALA A 13 18.71 -3.40 -7.02
CA ALA A 13 17.55 -2.76 -6.43
C ALA A 13 16.78 -3.87 -5.73
N ILE A 14 16.94 -3.96 -4.41
CA ILE A 14 16.24 -4.93 -3.59
C ILE A 14 14.80 -4.46 -3.59
N ALA A 15 14.05 -4.83 -4.63
CA ALA A 15 12.62 -4.94 -4.56
C ALA A 15 12.35 -6.10 -3.60
N LEU A 16 12.48 -5.82 -2.29
CA LEU A 16 11.90 -6.63 -1.23
C LEU A 16 10.40 -6.70 -1.54
N VAL A 17 10.02 -7.70 -2.30
CA VAL A 17 8.64 -8.12 -2.46
C VAL A 17 8.27 -8.73 -1.13
N SER A 18 7.83 -7.88 -0.19
CA SER A 18 7.20 -8.34 1.04
C SER A 18 6.01 -9.20 0.64
N GLY A 19 6.17 -10.49 0.88
CA GLY A 19 5.32 -11.55 0.39
C GLY A 19 4.09 -11.72 1.24
N ASP A 20 3.19 -10.74 1.23
CA ASP A 20 1.81 -10.98 1.65
C ASP A 20 0.92 -10.93 0.42
N LYS A 21 0.18 -12.03 0.17
CA LYS A 21 -0.81 -12.07 -0.90
C LYS A 21 -1.97 -11.16 -0.46
N PRO A 22 -2.33 -10.14 -1.26
CA PRO A 22 -3.45 -9.29 -0.91
C PRO A 22 -4.75 -10.10 -0.83
N PRO A 23 -5.66 -9.78 0.09
CA PRO A 23 -6.98 -10.39 0.12
C PRO A 23 -7.76 -10.01 -1.14
N PHE A 24 -8.57 -10.92 -1.70
CA PHE A 24 -9.51 -10.57 -2.76
C PHE A 24 -10.50 -9.50 -2.23
N PRO A 25 -10.78 -8.40 -2.96
CA PRO A 25 -10.48 -8.12 -4.38
C PRO A 25 -9.21 -7.27 -4.64
N CYS A 26 -8.31 -7.14 -3.68
CA CYS A 26 -7.14 -6.26 -3.77
C CYS A 26 -6.04 -6.82 -4.66
N THR A 27 -5.38 -5.94 -5.40
CA THR A 27 -4.20 -6.27 -6.21
C THR A 27 -2.91 -6.03 -5.43
N ARG A 28 -1.85 -6.72 -5.84
CA ARG A 28 -0.54 -6.62 -5.18
C ARG A 28 0.04 -5.24 -5.46
N VAL A 29 0.55 -4.58 -4.42
CA VAL A 29 1.30 -3.33 -4.55
C VAL A 29 2.78 -3.59 -4.31
N THR A 30 3.64 -2.70 -4.80
CA THR A 30 5.08 -2.77 -4.58
C THR A 30 5.55 -1.56 -3.79
N GLY A 31 6.80 -1.57 -3.33
CA GLY A 31 7.39 -0.42 -2.65
C GLY A 31 7.31 0.89 -3.46
N THR A 32 7.23 0.82 -4.79
CA THR A 32 7.07 1.99 -5.67
C THR A 32 5.65 2.56 -5.65
N SER A 33 4.63 1.75 -5.34
CA SER A 33 3.24 2.21 -5.20
C SER A 33 3.05 3.24 -4.09
N PHE A 34 3.99 3.29 -3.13
CA PHE A 34 4.02 4.25 -2.03
C PHE A 34 4.85 5.51 -2.35
N ARG A 35 5.57 5.57 -3.48
CA ARG A 35 6.36 6.76 -3.86
C ARG A 35 5.48 7.89 -4.39
N ASN A 36 4.35 7.57 -5.01
CA ASN A 36 3.42 8.56 -5.55
C ASN A 36 2.28 8.78 -4.54
N THR A 37 2.59 9.49 -3.45
CA THR A 37 1.67 9.77 -2.35
C THR A 37 0.66 10.84 -2.72
N SER A 38 -0.25 10.58 -3.65
CA SER A 38 -1.52 11.32 -3.68
C SER A 38 -2.36 10.87 -2.49
N ARG A 39 -2.01 11.36 -1.28
CA ARG A 39 -2.75 11.18 -0.03
C ARG A 39 -3.65 12.40 0.16
N PRO A 40 -4.76 12.54 -0.59
CA PRO A 40 -6.09 12.27 -0.02
C PRO A 40 -7.17 11.85 -1.04
N PRO A 41 -8.35 11.34 -0.61
CA PRO A 41 -8.76 11.11 0.78
C PRO A 41 -8.50 9.68 1.28
N PHE A 42 -8.23 8.72 0.41
CA PHE A 42 -8.24 7.29 0.79
C PHE A 42 -7.03 6.84 1.60
N GLY A 43 -5.83 7.41 1.37
CA GLY A 43 -4.65 7.10 2.17
C GLY A 43 -4.80 7.51 3.65
N LEU A 44 -5.39 8.69 3.90
CA LEU A 44 -5.66 9.17 5.26
C LEU A 44 -6.71 8.30 5.97
N PHE A 45 -7.77 7.93 5.24
CA PHE A 45 -8.77 7.00 5.77
C PHE A 45 -8.13 5.65 6.15
N CYS A 46 -7.29 5.08 5.26
CA CYS A 46 -6.61 3.82 5.53
C CYS A 46 -5.65 3.91 6.73
N GLU A 47 -5.00 5.06 6.92
CA GLU A 47 -4.16 5.31 8.08
C GLU A 47 -5.00 5.32 9.35
N GLU A 48 -6.07 6.11 9.41
CA GLU A 48 -6.96 6.22 10.56
C GLU A 48 -7.50 4.86 11.01
N VAL A 49 -8.05 4.06 10.09
CA VAL A 49 -8.70 2.78 10.44
C VAL A 49 -7.71 1.69 10.85
N ASN A 50 -6.41 1.85 10.56
CA ASN A 50 -5.39 0.86 10.90
C ASN A 50 -4.35 1.36 11.90
N ASN A 51 -4.36 2.63 12.29
CA ASN A 51 -3.29 3.22 13.12
C ASN A 51 -3.17 2.55 14.49
N VAL A 52 -4.28 2.05 15.04
CA VAL A 52 -4.27 1.35 16.35
C VAL A 52 -3.52 0.01 16.27
N THR A 53 -3.73 -0.76 15.22
CA THR A 53 -3.17 -2.13 15.08
C THR A 53 -1.82 -2.13 14.36
N HIS A 54 -1.62 -1.18 13.44
CA HIS A 54 -0.47 -1.09 12.56
C HIS A 54 0.04 0.36 12.43
N PRO A 55 0.53 0.96 13.54
CA PRO A 55 1.06 2.32 13.55
C PRO A 55 2.35 2.46 12.73
N ASN A 56 2.77 3.71 12.47
CA ASN A 56 4.05 4.05 11.85
C ASN A 56 4.25 3.44 10.45
N ARG A 57 3.17 3.35 9.67
CA ARG A 57 3.19 2.88 8.28
C ARG A 57 2.78 3.98 7.31
N THR A 58 3.33 3.95 6.11
CA THR A 58 2.82 4.75 5.00
C THR A 58 1.65 4.00 4.37
N TRP A 59 0.48 4.63 4.34
CA TRP A 59 -0.76 4.06 3.85
C TRP A 59 -1.17 4.64 2.50
N ILE A 60 -1.67 3.75 1.65
CA ILE A 60 -2.35 4.06 0.40
C ILE A 60 -3.71 3.34 0.36
N GLY A 61 -4.71 4.02 -0.18
CA GLY A 61 -6.02 3.43 -0.46
C GLY A 61 -6.27 3.36 -1.96
N PHE A 62 -6.72 2.21 -2.45
CA PHE A 62 -6.91 1.93 -3.88
C PHE A 62 -8.06 0.95 -4.12
N ASN A 63 -8.39 0.72 -5.41
CA ASN A 63 -9.42 -0.22 -5.85
C ASN A 63 -10.76 -0.08 -5.10
N LEU A 64 -11.26 1.16 -5.02
CA LEU A 64 -12.57 1.43 -4.46
C LEU A 64 -13.66 0.69 -5.25
N LYS A 65 -14.37 -0.23 -4.58
CA LYS A 65 -15.57 -0.88 -5.11
C LYS A 65 -16.80 -0.16 -4.62
N ARG A 66 -17.59 0.43 -5.53
CA ARG A 66 -18.81 1.21 -5.18
C ARG A 66 -19.87 0.38 -4.45
N LEU A 67 -19.95 -0.91 -4.72
CA LEU A 67 -20.79 -1.88 -4.02
C LEU A 67 -19.87 -3.07 -3.67
N PRO A 68 -19.67 -3.44 -2.39
CA PRO A 68 -20.33 -2.98 -1.15
C PRO A 68 -19.63 -1.79 -0.46
N CYS A 69 -19.10 -0.83 -1.22
CA CYS A 69 -18.32 0.30 -0.71
C CYS A 69 -17.06 -0.07 0.07
N THR A 70 -16.24 -0.92 -0.54
CA THR A 70 -14.96 -1.36 0.03
C THR A 70 -13.79 -0.67 -0.65
N LEU A 71 -12.75 -0.43 0.14
CA LEU A 71 -11.50 0.17 -0.27
C LEU A 71 -10.36 -0.77 0.14
N CYS A 72 -9.41 -1.01 -0.77
CA CYS A 72 -8.19 -1.71 -0.45
C CYS A 72 -7.20 -0.75 0.18
N CYS A 73 -6.74 -1.07 1.38
CA CYS A 73 -5.69 -0.36 2.08
C CYS A 73 -4.41 -1.20 2.03
N ALA A 74 -3.28 -0.55 1.73
CA ALA A 74 -1.97 -1.15 1.90
C ALA A 74 -1.09 -0.22 2.75
N GLY A 75 -0.40 -0.79 3.72
CA GLY A 75 0.44 -0.09 4.69
C GLY A 75 1.87 -0.62 4.66
N LYS A 76 2.82 0.22 4.28
CA LYS A 76 4.25 -0.12 4.22
C LYS A 76 4.96 0.40 5.47
N ASP A 77 5.69 -0.47 6.16
CA ASP A 77 6.59 -0.07 7.23
C ASP A 77 8.00 0.30 6.72
N TRP A 78 8.87 0.71 7.64
CA TRP A 78 10.23 1.14 7.33
C TRP A 78 11.12 0.00 6.80
N THR A 79 10.81 -1.27 7.12
CA THR A 79 11.52 -2.45 6.59
C THR A 79 11.14 -2.75 5.14
N GLY A 80 10.08 -2.11 4.65
CA GLY A 80 9.50 -2.39 3.35
C GLY A 80 8.42 -3.46 3.37
N SER A 81 8.01 -3.92 4.55
CA SER A 81 6.97 -4.92 4.68
C SER A 81 5.59 -4.32 4.44
N ILE A 82 4.77 -4.99 3.63
CA ILE A 82 3.49 -4.48 3.15
C ILE A 82 2.35 -5.27 3.79
N TYR A 83 1.57 -4.59 4.62
CA TYR A 83 0.33 -5.10 5.17
C TYR A 83 -0.86 -4.70 4.28
N TYR A 84 -1.86 -5.58 4.17
CA TYR A 84 -3.09 -5.33 3.40
C TYR A 84 -4.32 -5.42 4.28
N ASN A 85 -5.30 -4.57 4.02
CA ASN A 85 -6.63 -4.63 4.64
C ASN A 85 -7.72 -4.21 3.65
N VAL A 86 -8.91 -4.81 3.76
CA VAL A 86 -10.12 -4.36 3.04
C VAL A 86 -10.99 -3.62 4.03
N SER A 87 -11.11 -2.31 3.85
CA SER A 87 -11.89 -1.46 4.75
C SER A 87 -13.20 -1.03 4.09
N LYS A 88 -14.30 -1.05 4.85
CA LYS A 88 -15.60 -0.53 4.41
C LYS A 88 -15.65 0.98 4.66
N LEU A 89 -15.98 1.75 3.62
CA LEU A 89 -16.23 3.18 3.76
C LEU A 89 -17.65 3.41 4.28
N SER A 90 -17.85 4.50 5.01
CA SER A 90 -19.18 4.90 5.43
C SER A 90 -20.07 5.21 4.22
N ALA A 91 -21.37 4.93 4.33
CA ALA A 91 -22.34 5.16 3.26
C ALA A 91 -22.29 6.61 2.74
N ARG A 92 -22.09 7.59 3.64
CA ARG A 92 -21.95 9.02 3.29
C ARG A 92 -20.72 9.27 2.40
N SER A 93 -19.55 8.76 2.79
CA SER A 93 -18.31 8.90 2.00
C SER A 93 -18.45 8.24 0.62
N CYS A 94 -19.12 7.07 0.58
CA CYS A 94 -19.45 6.39 -0.66
C CYS A 94 -20.36 7.20 -1.59
N SER A 95 -21.38 7.82 -1.01
CA SER A 95 -22.41 8.57 -1.73
C SER A 95 -21.86 9.84 -2.34
N ASN A 96 -20.93 10.52 -1.65
CA ASN A 96 -20.27 11.71 -2.17
C ASN A 96 -19.40 11.42 -3.40
N LEU A 97 -18.91 10.19 -3.55
CA LEU A 97 -18.20 9.73 -4.74
C LEU A 97 -19.13 9.45 -5.92
N LYS A 98 -20.44 9.24 -5.69
CA LYS A 98 -21.45 9.10 -6.76
C LYS A 98 -21.69 10.41 -7.53
N ARG A 99 -21.38 11.57 -6.92
CA ARG A 99 -21.67 12.90 -7.51
C ARG A 99 -20.53 13.50 -8.32
N LYS A 100 -19.34 12.88 -8.31
CA LYS A 100 -18.12 13.39 -8.98
C LYS A 100 -17.76 12.66 -10.28
N HIS A 101 -18.61 11.74 -10.73
CA HIS A 101 -18.56 11.08 -12.03
C HIS A 101 -19.89 11.32 -12.75
#